data_AF-A0A8T5UH64-F1
#
_entry.id   AF-A0A8T5UH64-F1
#
_cell.length_a   1.000
_cell.length_b   1.000
_cell.length_c   1.000
_cell.angle_alpha   90.00
_cell.angle_beta   90.00
_cell.angle_gamma   90.00
#
_symmetry.space_group_name_H-M   'P 1'
#
loop_
_entity.id
_entity.type
_entity.pdbx_description
1 polymer ?
#
loop_
_entity_poly.entity_id
_entity_poly.type
_entity_poly.pdbx_seq_one_letter_code
_entity_poly.pdbx_strand_id
1 'polypeptide(L)'
;MLQSKMEDILSDWEDRINFLSDHIAELESQLQYYQNLVAEKDTLINHLTEENNSLKSQGIVNEQPITIPSVSPQEFQYDIAPQINIPPPNLHPPPDVGVSPEQSIAPSVSVDNVVNFDSGLRKRQCPQCGAQGFSIREVDDKSRLLSYLPHRIYAKKRVCIKCRNEF
;
A
#
# COMPACT_ATOMS: atom_id res chain seq x y z
N MET A 1 -60.55 37.21 -5.42
CA MET A 1 -59.60 36.71 -4.40
C MET A 1 -59.18 35.26 -4.62
N LEU A 2 -60.10 34.30 -4.79
CA LEU A 2 -59.73 32.88 -5.05
C LEU A 2 -59.01 32.65 -6.38
N GLN A 3 -59.41 33.38 -7.42
CA GLN A 3 -58.83 33.24 -8.76
C GLN A 3 -57.36 33.70 -8.81
N SER A 4 -57.02 34.83 -8.18
CA SER A 4 -55.62 35.28 -8.14
C SER A 4 -54.74 34.37 -7.27
N LYS A 5 -55.26 33.81 -6.17
CA LYS A 5 -54.53 32.79 -5.40
C LYS A 5 -54.22 31.54 -6.22
N MET A 6 -55.09 31.17 -7.14
CA MET A 6 -54.88 30.01 -8.01
C MET A 6 -53.84 30.31 -9.09
N GLU A 7 -53.85 31.52 -9.66
CA GLU A 7 -52.79 32.00 -10.57
C GLU A 7 -51.42 32.07 -9.88
N ASP A 8 -51.36 32.58 -8.65
CA ASP A 8 -50.10 32.65 -7.87
C ASP A 8 -49.51 31.25 -7.64
N ILE A 9 -50.36 30.26 -7.31
CA ILE A 9 -49.94 28.87 -7.12
C ILE A 9 -49.43 28.28 -8.44
N LEU A 10 -50.13 28.50 -9.55
CA LEU A 10 -49.71 27.99 -10.86
C LEU A 10 -48.36 28.58 -11.29
N SER A 11 -48.14 29.88 -11.05
CA SER A 11 -46.86 30.54 -11.31
C SER A 11 -45.72 29.93 -10.49
N ASP A 12 -45.94 29.66 -9.20
CA ASP A 12 -44.93 29.02 -8.34
C ASP A 12 -44.57 27.60 -8.80
N TRP A 13 -45.58 26.83 -9.27
CA TRP A 13 -45.33 25.52 -9.86
C TRP A 13 -44.56 25.60 -11.18
N GLU A 14 -44.87 26.56 -12.04
CA GLU A 14 -44.15 26.78 -13.30
C GLU A 14 -42.69 27.16 -13.03
N ASP A 15 -42.43 28.08 -12.10
CA ASP A 15 -41.08 28.46 -11.68
C ASP A 15 -40.31 27.26 -11.11
N ARG A 16 -40.99 26.43 -10.32
CA ARG A 16 -40.39 25.22 -9.76
C ARG A 16 -40.06 24.18 -10.85
N ILE A 17 -40.93 24.02 -11.84
CA ILE A 17 -40.70 23.12 -12.97
C ILE A 17 -39.50 23.60 -13.78
N ASN A 18 -39.43 24.90 -14.09
CA ASN A 18 -38.33 25.48 -14.85
C ASN A 18 -37.00 25.31 -14.10
N PHE A 19 -36.98 25.63 -12.81
CA PHE A 19 -35.79 25.45 -11.96
C PHE A 19 -35.30 23.99 -11.94
N LEU A 20 -36.22 23.03 -11.78
CA LEU A 20 -35.86 21.61 -11.76
C LEU A 20 -35.37 21.15 -13.14
N SER A 21 -35.98 21.65 -14.21
CA SER A 21 -35.56 21.35 -15.58
C SER A 21 -34.14 21.83 -15.86
N ASP A 22 -33.82 23.06 -15.47
CA ASP A 22 -32.46 23.63 -15.62
C ASP A 22 -31.44 22.84 -14.79
N HIS A 23 -31.81 22.44 -13.58
CA HIS A 23 -30.94 21.64 -12.73
C HIS A 23 -30.69 20.23 -13.30
N ILE A 24 -31.70 19.61 -13.91
CA ILE A 24 -31.55 18.33 -14.60
C ILE A 24 -30.58 18.48 -15.77
N ALA A 25 -30.75 19.51 -16.61
CA ALA A 25 -29.87 19.76 -17.75
C ALA A 25 -28.41 19.96 -17.34
N GLU A 26 -28.17 20.67 -16.24
CA GLU A 26 -26.83 20.86 -15.67
C GLU A 26 -26.22 19.53 -15.19
N LEU A 27 -27.00 18.70 -14.48
CA LEU A 27 -26.54 17.39 -14.03
C LEU A 27 -26.25 16.45 -15.21
N GLU A 28 -27.06 16.49 -16.26
CA GLU A 28 -26.83 15.71 -17.49
C GLU A 28 -25.54 16.13 -18.19
N SER A 29 -25.26 17.43 -18.27
CA SER A 29 -24.00 17.97 -18.79
C SER A 29 -22.79 17.46 -17.99
N GLN A 30 -22.88 17.50 -16.66
CA GLN A 30 -21.81 16.99 -15.79
C GLN A 30 -21.60 15.47 -15.96
N LEU A 31 -22.68 14.70 -16.08
CA LEU A 31 -22.58 13.26 -16.32
C LEU A 31 -21.89 12.97 -17.66
N GLN A 32 -22.23 13.68 -18.73
CA GLN A 32 -21.56 13.52 -20.02
C GLN A 32 -20.07 13.87 -19.93
N TYR A 33 -19.73 14.96 -19.23
CA TYR A 33 -18.33 15.34 -19.00
C TYR A 33 -17.55 14.21 -18.32
N TYR A 34 -18.08 13.65 -17.22
CA TYR A 34 -17.40 12.58 -16.50
C TYR A 34 -17.33 11.27 -17.29
N GLN A 35 -18.34 10.95 -18.09
CA GLN A 35 -18.29 9.78 -18.99
C GLN A 35 -17.17 9.91 -20.02
N ASN A 36 -17.03 11.08 -20.64
CA ASN A 36 -15.95 11.35 -21.58
C ASN A 36 -14.57 11.25 -20.92
N LEU A 37 -14.43 11.79 -19.71
CA LEU A 37 -13.19 11.72 -18.95
C LEU A 37 -12.81 10.27 -18.61
N VAL A 38 -13.77 9.46 -18.18
CA VAL A 38 -13.54 8.02 -17.92
C VAL A 38 -13.08 7.31 -19.18
N ALA A 39 -13.77 7.52 -20.31
CA ALA A 39 -13.40 6.92 -21.59
C ALA A 39 -11.97 7.33 -22.01
N GLU A 40 -11.60 8.61 -21.87
CA GLU A 40 -10.24 9.07 -22.16
C GLU A 40 -9.21 8.36 -21.27
N LYS A 41 -9.45 8.26 -19.97
CA LYS A 41 -8.54 7.57 -19.04
C LYS A 41 -8.43 6.08 -19.33
N ASP A 42 -9.50 5.42 -19.73
CA ASP A 42 -9.47 4.01 -20.13
C ASP A 42 -8.61 3.79 -21.37
N THR A 43 -8.68 4.67 -22.37
CA THR A 43 -7.78 4.60 -23.54
C THR A 43 -6.32 4.74 -23.16
N LEU A 44 -5.99 5.64 -22.23
CA LEU A 44 -4.63 5.83 -21.73
C LEU A 44 -4.13 4.63 -20.93
N ILE A 45 -4.98 4.04 -20.09
CA ILE A 45 -4.64 2.82 -19.34
C ILE A 45 -4.33 1.68 -20.30
N ASN A 46 -5.15 1.49 -21.34
CA ASN A 46 -4.92 0.45 -22.35
C ASN A 46 -3.59 0.66 -23.07
N HIS A 47 -3.31 1.88 -23.53
CA HIS A 47 -2.04 2.22 -24.17
C HIS A 47 -0.83 1.92 -23.27
N LEU A 48 -0.85 2.38 -22.02
CA LEU A 48 0.25 2.14 -21.07
C LEU A 48 0.39 0.66 -20.69
N THR A 49 -0.72 -0.09 -20.70
CA THR A 49 -0.70 -1.53 -20.45
C THR A 49 -0.03 -2.27 -21.61
N GLU A 50 -0.35 -1.91 -22.85
CA GLU A 50 0.30 -2.45 -24.05
C GLU A 50 1.80 -2.14 -24.07
N GLU A 51 2.19 -0.90 -23.76
CA GLU A 51 3.59 -0.48 -23.68
C GLU A 51 4.35 -1.28 -22.61
N ASN A 52 3.80 -1.42 -21.40
CA ASN A 52 4.40 -2.21 -20.33
C ASN A 52 4.57 -3.69 -20.72
N ASN A 53 3.58 -4.28 -21.38
CA ASN A 53 3.66 -5.66 -21.86
C ASN A 53 4.75 -5.83 -22.93
N SER A 54 4.88 -4.85 -23.84
CA SER A 54 5.95 -4.83 -24.84
C SER A 54 7.33 -4.75 -24.18
N LEU A 55 7.53 -3.81 -23.26
CA LEU A 55 8.79 -3.65 -22.52
C LEU A 55 9.14 -4.90 -21.70
N LYS A 56 8.16 -5.53 -21.06
CA LYS A 56 8.35 -6.77 -20.31
C LYS A 56 8.80 -7.91 -21.23
N SER A 57 8.25 -7.99 -22.44
CA SER A 57 8.69 -8.98 -23.43
C SER A 57 10.13 -8.75 -23.90
N GLN A 58 10.57 -7.48 -24.00
CA GLN A 58 11.96 -7.13 -24.32
C GLN A 58 12.94 -7.41 -23.18
N GLY A 59 12.53 -7.20 -21.92
CA GLY A 59 13.35 -7.53 -20.75
C GLY A 59 13.66 -9.01 -20.62
N ILE A 60 12.69 -9.89 -20.91
CA ILE A 60 12.85 -11.35 -20.84
C ILE A 60 13.85 -11.87 -21.90
N VAL A 61 14.02 -11.19 -23.04
CA VAL A 61 15.00 -11.60 -24.07
C VAL A 61 16.45 -11.35 -23.62
N ASN A 62 16.69 -10.43 -22.68
CA ASN A 62 18.04 -10.06 -22.24
C ASN A 62 18.52 -10.82 -20.99
N GLU A 63 17.66 -11.61 -20.34
CA GLU A 63 18.05 -12.54 -19.27
C GLU A 63 18.29 -13.95 -19.85
N GLN A 64 19.33 -14.13 -20.67
CA GLN A 64 19.87 -15.47 -20.86
C GLN A 64 20.57 -15.92 -19.57
N PRO A 65 20.32 -17.14 -19.07
CA PRO A 65 20.98 -17.64 -17.87
C PRO A 65 22.47 -17.84 -18.15
N ILE A 66 23.32 -17.10 -17.43
CA ILE A 66 24.75 -17.39 -17.35
C ILE A 66 24.88 -18.69 -16.58
N THR A 67 25.15 -19.79 -17.29
CA THR A 67 25.47 -21.09 -16.70
C THR A 67 26.80 -20.96 -15.95
N ILE A 68 26.75 -20.83 -14.62
CA ILE A 68 27.93 -20.90 -13.77
C ILE A 68 28.23 -22.40 -13.56
N PRO A 69 29.37 -22.94 -14.02
CA PRO A 69 29.75 -24.32 -13.71
C PRO A 69 30.05 -24.44 -12.22
N SER A 70 29.35 -25.37 -11.57
CA SER A 70 29.55 -25.75 -10.16
C SER A 70 30.97 -26.30 -9.97
N VAL A 71 31.83 -25.57 -9.27
CA VAL A 71 33.10 -26.07 -8.77
C VAL A 71 32.92 -26.41 -7.29
N SER A 72 33.07 -27.70 -7.00
CA SER A 72 33.06 -28.28 -5.65
C SER A 72 34.21 -27.73 -4.80
N PRO A 73 34.02 -27.40 -3.51
CA PRO A 73 35.13 -26.97 -2.66
C PRO A 73 36.10 -28.14 -2.41
N GLN A 74 37.33 -28.04 -2.88
CA GLN A 74 38.43 -28.90 -2.43
C GLN A 74 39.02 -28.31 -1.14
N GLU A 75 38.99 -29.10 -0.08
CA GLU A 75 39.67 -28.84 1.19
C GLU A 75 41.19 -28.75 0.95
N PHE A 76 41.79 -27.60 1.27
CA PHE A 76 43.24 -27.50 1.36
C PHE A 76 43.68 -27.86 2.77
N GLN A 77 44.33 -29.01 2.89
CA GLN A 77 45.00 -29.53 4.06
C GLN A 77 46.42 -28.94 4.10
N TYR A 78 46.77 -28.20 5.15
CA TYR A 78 48.16 -27.82 5.44
C TYR A 78 48.59 -28.45 6.77
N ASP A 79 49.47 -29.45 6.66
CA ASP A 79 50.34 -29.91 7.74
C ASP A 79 51.49 -28.90 7.93
N ILE A 80 51.77 -28.51 9.18
CA ILE A 80 53.10 -28.36 9.82
C ILE A 80 52.86 -28.01 11.31
N ALA A 81 53.36 -28.85 12.21
CA ALA A 81 53.59 -28.58 13.64
C ALA A 81 55.13 -28.59 13.88
N PRO A 82 55.74 -28.12 15.01
CA PRO A 82 55.30 -28.44 16.38
C PRO A 82 55.55 -27.42 17.55
N GLN A 83 54.67 -27.55 18.55
CA GLN A 83 54.91 -27.57 20.02
C GLN A 83 55.43 -26.30 20.75
N ILE A 84 54.54 -25.64 21.51
CA ILE A 84 54.85 -25.22 22.88
C ILE A 84 53.70 -25.63 23.82
N ASN A 85 54.15 -26.14 24.96
CA ASN A 85 53.52 -26.99 25.96
C ASN A 85 52.84 -26.16 27.07
N ILE A 86 51.55 -26.38 27.36
CA ILE A 86 50.94 -26.08 28.68
C ILE A 86 49.92 -27.20 29.01
N PRO A 87 49.97 -27.81 30.21
CA PRO A 87 49.25 -29.04 30.56
C PRO A 87 47.79 -28.85 31.05
N PRO A 88 46.95 -29.92 31.05
CA PRO A 88 45.50 -29.94 31.34
C PRO A 88 45.21 -30.40 32.80
N PRO A 89 43.97 -30.39 33.36
CA PRO A 89 42.87 -31.33 33.02
C PRO A 89 41.45 -30.69 33.22
N ASN A 90 40.26 -31.23 32.92
CA ASN A 90 39.65 -32.57 32.98
C ASN A 90 38.31 -32.47 32.20
N LEU A 91 38.01 -33.29 31.18
CA LEU A 91 37.29 -34.58 31.23
C LEU A 91 35.91 -34.57 31.96
N HIS A 92 34.84 -34.65 31.12
CA HIS A 92 33.45 -35.20 31.24
C HIS A 92 33.05 -36.04 32.48
N PRO A 93 31.74 -36.39 32.79
CA PRO A 93 30.55 -36.62 31.91
C PRO A 93 29.12 -36.22 32.49
N PRO A 94 27.98 -36.53 31.80
CA PRO A 94 26.57 -36.17 32.15
C PRO A 94 25.83 -37.31 32.94
N PRO A 95 24.55 -37.20 33.40
CA PRO A 95 23.36 -37.48 32.54
C PRO A 95 21.99 -36.81 32.92
N ASP A 96 21.11 -36.71 31.92
CA ASP A 96 19.68 -37.10 31.84
C ASP A 96 18.76 -37.05 33.10
N VAL A 97 17.67 -36.27 33.03
CA VAL A 97 16.24 -36.52 33.45
C VAL A 97 15.50 -35.23 33.03
N GLY A 98 14.49 -35.15 32.18
CA GLY A 98 13.35 -36.03 31.93
C GLY A 98 12.07 -35.18 32.07
N VAL A 99 11.11 -35.41 31.18
CA VAL A 99 9.69 -34.99 31.23
C VAL A 99 9.31 -33.66 30.53
N SER A 100 8.98 -33.80 29.25
CA SER A 100 7.83 -33.15 28.57
C SER A 100 6.52 -33.72 29.17
N PRO A 101 5.34 -33.04 29.10
CA PRO A 101 4.65 -32.94 27.82
C PRO A 101 3.92 -31.61 27.54
N GLU A 102 4.05 -31.20 26.28
CA GLU A 102 2.97 -30.77 25.36
C GLU A 102 2.00 -29.65 25.76
N GLN A 103 2.06 -28.55 24.99
CA GLN A 103 1.08 -28.40 23.90
C GLN A 103 1.64 -27.52 22.77
N SER A 104 2.00 -28.20 21.67
CA SER A 104 1.98 -27.69 20.29
C SER A 104 0.55 -27.22 19.96
N ILE A 105 0.33 -26.21 19.12
CA ILE A 105 0.18 -26.35 17.66
C ILE A 105 0.28 -24.94 17.03
N ALA A 106 1.27 -24.73 16.17
CA ALA A 106 1.06 -24.11 14.86
C ALA A 106 1.03 -25.28 13.83
N PRO A 107 0.60 -25.14 12.56
CA PRO A 107 0.46 -23.90 11.78
C PRO A 107 -0.77 -23.86 10.84
N SER A 108 -1.15 -22.67 10.37
CA SER A 108 -1.82 -22.56 9.07
C SER A 108 -1.42 -21.26 8.38
N VAL A 109 -0.58 -21.45 7.37
CA VAL A 109 -0.31 -20.51 6.30
C VAL A 109 -1.63 -20.31 5.57
N SER A 110 -2.17 -19.10 5.61
CA SER A 110 -3.20 -18.65 4.66
C SER A 110 -2.57 -17.52 3.87
N VAL A 111 -2.19 -17.84 2.64
CA VAL A 111 -1.87 -16.85 1.62
C VAL A 111 -3.18 -16.18 1.25
N ASP A 112 -3.46 -15.06 1.90
CA ASP A 112 -4.41 -14.07 1.39
C ASP A 112 -3.63 -12.79 1.14
N ASN A 113 -3.00 -12.71 -0.03
CA ASN A 113 -2.68 -11.42 -0.65
C ASN A 113 -3.98 -10.80 -1.15
N VAL A 114 -4.86 -10.47 -0.21
CA VAL A 114 -5.87 -9.44 -0.40
C VAL A 114 -5.15 -8.14 -0.13
N VAL A 115 -4.99 -7.33 -1.18
CA VAL A 115 -4.56 -5.94 -1.08
C VAL A 115 -5.47 -5.26 -0.08
N ASN A 116 -5.00 -5.13 1.16
CA ASN A 116 -5.72 -4.49 2.24
C ASN A 116 -5.71 -2.99 1.96
N PHE A 117 -6.68 -2.55 1.16
CA PHE A 117 -7.09 -1.15 1.12
C PHE A 117 -7.70 -0.85 2.49
N ASP A 118 -6.83 -0.51 3.46
CA ASP A 118 -7.21 -0.04 4.80
C ASP A 118 -7.82 1.36 4.69
N SER A 119 -8.97 1.42 4.04
CA SER A 119 -10.00 2.45 4.20
C SER A 119 -10.86 2.14 5.45
N GLY A 120 -10.27 1.46 6.44
CA GLY A 120 -10.88 1.10 7.70
C GLY A 120 -10.85 2.27 8.68
N LEU A 121 -12.03 2.70 9.12
CA LEU A 121 -12.34 3.71 10.13
C LEU A 121 -11.74 3.43 11.54
N ARG A 122 -10.45 3.10 11.68
CA ARG A 122 -9.75 3.32 12.95
C ARG A 122 -9.63 4.83 13.11
N LYS A 123 -10.42 5.40 14.03
CA LYS A 123 -10.46 6.84 14.32
C LYS A 123 -9.03 7.35 14.49
N ARG A 124 -8.50 8.01 13.46
CA ARG A 124 -7.16 8.62 13.46
C ARG A 124 -7.16 9.68 14.56
N GLN A 125 -6.54 9.39 15.70
CA GLN A 125 -6.49 10.29 16.86
C GLN A 125 -5.07 10.82 17.05
N CYS A 126 -4.94 12.12 17.25
CA CYS A 126 -3.67 12.73 17.61
C CYS A 126 -3.25 12.27 19.02
N PRO A 127 -2.04 11.70 19.20
CA PRO A 127 -1.55 11.28 20.51
C PRO A 127 -1.32 12.46 21.47
N GLN A 128 -1.12 13.67 20.95
CA GLN A 128 -0.80 14.84 21.75
C GLN A 128 -2.02 15.64 22.23
N CYS A 129 -3.04 15.80 21.39
CA CYS A 129 -4.21 16.64 21.71
C CYS A 129 -5.56 15.93 21.59
N GLY A 130 -5.57 14.65 21.22
CA GLY A 130 -6.79 13.86 21.09
C GLY A 130 -7.69 14.24 19.90
N ALA A 131 -7.27 15.17 19.02
CA ALA A 131 -8.04 15.52 17.83
C ALA A 131 -8.23 14.31 16.90
N GLN A 132 -9.42 14.16 16.32
CA GLN A 132 -9.78 12.98 15.51
C GLN A 132 -10.19 13.33 14.07
N GLY A 133 -10.16 12.32 13.20
CA GLY A 133 -10.73 12.38 11.85
C GLY A 133 -10.05 13.41 10.96
N PHE A 134 -10.82 14.39 10.45
CA PHE A 134 -10.35 15.45 9.56
C PHE A 134 -9.26 16.35 10.15
N SER A 135 -9.04 16.31 11.47
CA SER A 135 -7.95 17.04 12.10
C SER A 135 -6.57 16.39 11.88
N ILE A 136 -6.50 15.21 11.26
CA ILE A 136 -5.25 14.49 10.96
C ILE A 136 -5.06 14.41 9.45
N ARG A 137 -3.98 15.01 8.95
CA ARG A 137 -3.59 14.98 7.53
C ARG A 137 -2.40 14.07 7.32
N GLU A 138 -2.34 13.37 6.20
CA GLU A 138 -1.13 12.66 5.76
C GLU A 138 -0.27 13.56 4.90
N VAL A 139 1.03 13.58 5.17
CA VAL A 139 2.03 14.34 4.43
C VAL A 139 3.26 13.45 4.15
N ASP A 140 4.03 13.82 3.15
CA ASP A 140 5.28 13.13 2.83
C ASP A 140 6.37 13.41 3.87
N ASP A 141 6.97 12.35 4.39
CA ASP A 141 8.16 12.39 5.21
C ASP A 141 9.40 12.40 4.33
N LYS A 142 9.87 13.61 3.98
CA LYS A 142 11.05 13.80 3.14
C LYS A 142 12.35 13.25 3.75
N SER A 143 12.36 12.85 5.03
CA SER A 143 13.51 12.20 5.66
C SER A 143 13.59 10.70 5.36
N ARG A 144 12.48 10.06 4.95
CA ARG A 144 12.38 8.63 4.68
C ARG A 144 11.97 8.40 3.24
N LEU A 145 12.97 8.22 2.39
CA LEU A 145 12.74 7.86 1.01
C LEU A 145 12.59 6.35 0.85
N LEU A 146 11.51 5.93 0.17
CA LEU A 146 11.21 4.53 -0.12
C LEU A 146 11.79 4.08 -1.47
N SER A 147 11.69 4.92 -2.51
CA SER A 147 12.21 4.61 -3.85
C SER A 147 12.56 5.88 -4.63
N TYR A 148 13.49 5.76 -5.59
CA TYR A 148 13.92 6.83 -6.49
C TYR A 148 13.32 6.77 -7.91
N LEU A 149 12.68 5.68 -8.31
CA LEU A 149 12.27 5.45 -9.71
C LEU A 149 10.80 5.01 -9.83
N PRO A 150 10.04 5.51 -10.83
CA PRO A 150 10.40 6.59 -11.78
C PRO A 150 10.43 7.98 -11.13
N HIS A 151 9.87 8.14 -9.93
CA HIS A 151 9.89 9.37 -9.14
C HIS A 151 10.27 9.06 -7.68
N ARG A 152 10.70 10.10 -6.95
CA ARG A 152 11.01 9.97 -5.52
C ARG A 152 9.72 9.72 -4.73
N ILE A 153 9.61 8.54 -4.15
CA ILE A 153 8.49 8.16 -3.27
C ILE A 153 8.99 8.25 -1.84
N TYR A 154 8.36 9.11 -1.04
CA TYR A 154 8.63 9.25 0.38
C TYR A 154 7.61 8.46 1.21
N ALA A 155 8.01 8.06 2.42
CA ALA A 155 7.07 7.52 3.38
C ALA A 155 6.01 8.56 3.75
N LYS A 156 4.83 8.11 4.17
CA LYS A 156 3.79 9.00 4.69
C LYS A 156 3.92 9.10 6.22
N LYS A 157 3.74 10.32 6.74
CA LYS A 157 3.56 10.61 8.17
C LYS A 157 2.25 11.35 8.40
N ARG A 158 1.71 11.28 9.61
CA ARG A 158 0.47 11.97 9.98
C ARG A 158 0.78 13.25 10.75
N VAL A 159 0.05 14.31 10.45
CA VAL A 159 0.19 15.62 11.09
C VAL A 159 -1.15 16.06 11.62
N CYS A 160 -1.19 16.42 12.89
CA CYS A 160 -2.37 17.03 13.47
C CYS A 160 -2.45 18.51 13.11
N ILE A 161 -3.54 18.94 12.48
CA ILE A 161 -3.75 20.33 12.08
C ILE A 161 -3.93 21.23 13.32
N LYS A 162 -4.44 20.69 14.44
CA LYS A 162 -4.66 21.46 15.68
C LYS A 162 -3.38 21.77 16.44
N CYS A 163 -2.56 20.75 16.72
CA CYS A 163 -1.37 20.91 17.57
C CYS A 163 -0.04 20.81 16.81
N ARG A 164 -0.08 20.59 15.48
CA ARG A 164 1.08 20.44 14.60
C ARG A 164 2.01 19.26 14.92
N ASN A 165 1.60 18.36 15.81
CA ASN A 165 2.37 17.16 16.09
C ASN A 165 2.40 16.22 14.88
N GLU A 166 3.60 15.69 14.60
CA GLU A 166 3.86 14.72 13.55
C GLU A 166 4.06 13.33 14.19
N PHE A 167 3.43 12.29 13.62
CA PHE A 167 3.47 10.92 14.16
C PHE A 167 3.10 9.87 13.11
#